data_AF-A0A4R6TL57-F1
#
_entry.id   AF-A0A4R6TL57-F1
#
_cell.length_a   1.000
_cell.length_b   1.000
_cell.length_c   1.000
_cell.angle_alpha   90.00
_cell.angle_beta   90.00
_cell.angle_gamma   90.00
#
_symmetry.space_group_name_H-M   'P 1'
#
loop_
_entity.id
_entity.type
_entity.pdbx_description
1 polymer ?
#
loop_
_entity_poly.entity_id
_entity_poly.type
_entity_poly.pdbx_seq_one_letter_code
_entity_poly.pdbx_strand_id
1 'polypeptide(L)'
;MKAVSYILISLLLVSCTSNTIYKKPKNLIPKDSMVALLTDMYIASSAKNQKNKFLKREKNYVFLVYEKYKIDSTRFDISNTYYTSKIEEYTEILKKVKSNIDSLEVLYREENLIQDSLKGLTKKSRIKKDSVRKEEIELREIPERLIEEKEEMLNKKALDVKKR
;
A
#
# COMPACT_ATOMS: atom_id res chain seq x y z
N MET A 1 38.94 14.20 38.15
CA MET A 1 38.25 13.36 37.15
C MET A 1 36.88 12.83 37.62
N LYS A 2 36.73 12.35 38.87
CA LYS A 2 35.44 11.84 39.39
C LYS A 2 34.33 12.91 39.45
N ALA A 3 34.65 14.14 39.88
CA ALA A 3 33.70 15.25 39.95
C ALA A 3 33.08 15.64 38.58
N VAL A 4 33.88 15.60 37.51
CA VAL A 4 33.39 15.87 36.14
C VAL A 4 32.43 14.77 35.67
N SER A 5 32.70 13.52 36.03
CA SER A 5 31.80 12.39 35.76
C SER A 5 30.45 12.56 36.48
N TYR A 6 30.47 12.98 37.75
CA TYR A 6 29.24 13.26 38.51
C TYR A 6 28.43 14.43 37.93
N ILE A 7 29.10 15.48 37.42
CA ILE A 7 28.44 16.61 36.76
C ILE A 7 27.79 16.17 35.44
N LEU A 8 28.48 15.35 34.63
CA LEU A 8 27.94 14.82 33.38
C LEU A 8 26.71 13.93 33.62
N ILE A 9 26.76 13.07 34.64
CA ILE A 9 25.64 12.21 35.06
C ILE A 9 24.47 13.04 35.58
N SER A 10 24.74 14.09 36.37
CA SER A 10 23.70 15.02 36.85
C SER A 10 23.01 15.77 35.70
N LEU A 11 23.78 16.23 34.70
CA LEU A 11 23.24 16.93 33.53
C LEU A 11 22.32 16.03 32.68
N LEU A 12 22.64 14.74 32.59
CA LEU A 12 21.79 13.76 31.91
C LEU A 12 20.45 13.56 32.62
N LEU A 13 20.42 13.60 33.96
CA LEU A 13 19.18 13.44 34.75
C LEU A 13 18.22 14.63 34.61
N VAL A 14 18.73 15.84 34.37
CA VAL A 14 17.90 17.05 34.16
C VAL A 14 17.33 17.15 32.73
N SER A 15 17.90 16.39 31.77
CA SER A 15 17.46 16.42 30.36
C SER A 15 16.13 15.72 30.10
N CYS A 16 15.61 14.92 31.05
CA CYS A 16 14.30 14.30 30.96
C CYS A 16 13.18 15.32 31.25
N THR A 17 12.90 16.21 30.30
CA THR A 17 11.71 17.08 30.35
C THR A 17 10.53 16.38 29.69
N SER A 18 9.78 15.59 30.47
CA SER A 18 8.61 14.84 29.99
C SER A 18 7.32 15.66 30.10
N ASN A 19 7.18 16.77 29.35
CA ASN A 19 5.85 17.38 29.12
C ASN A 19 5.80 18.50 28.07
N THR A 20 6.50 18.35 26.94
CA THR A 20 6.29 19.26 25.80
C THR A 20 4.91 19.02 25.19
N ILE A 21 3.93 19.83 25.57
CA ILE A 21 2.62 19.89 24.91
C ILE A 21 2.81 20.63 23.57
N TYR A 22 2.85 19.87 22.48
CA TYR A 22 2.94 20.44 21.14
C TYR A 22 1.59 21.07 20.75
N LYS A 23 1.65 22.32 20.30
CA LYS A 23 0.48 23.01 19.72
C LYS A 23 0.15 22.39 18.36
N LYS A 24 -1.15 22.33 18.03
CA LYS A 24 -1.62 21.85 16.73
C LYS A 24 -1.09 22.77 15.61
N PRO A 25 -0.30 22.24 14.65
CA PRO A 25 0.23 23.06 13.56
C PRO A 25 -0.88 23.43 12.57
N LYS A 26 -0.75 24.62 11.94
CA LYS A 26 -1.75 25.12 10.98
C LYS A 26 -1.87 24.25 9.72
N ASN A 27 -0.76 23.66 9.29
CA ASN A 27 -0.64 22.84 8.08
C ASN A 27 -0.66 21.32 8.37
N LEU A 28 -1.24 20.91 9.51
CA LEU A 28 -1.32 19.51 9.94
C LEU A 28 -1.93 18.63 8.85
N ILE A 29 -1.28 17.51 8.54
CA ILE A 29 -1.85 16.46 7.70
C ILE A 29 -3.02 15.82 8.47
N PRO A 30 -4.26 15.80 7.94
CA PRO A 30 -5.40 15.18 8.62
C PRO A 30 -5.14 13.72 8.97
N LYS A 31 -5.74 13.22 10.05
CA LYS A 31 -5.48 11.87 10.60
C LYS A 31 -5.68 10.77 9.56
N ASP A 32 -6.79 10.78 8.82
CA ASP A 32 -7.07 9.78 7.78
C ASP A 32 -6.09 9.87 6.61
N SER A 33 -5.70 11.09 6.23
CA SER A 33 -4.65 11.31 5.24
C SER A 33 -3.29 10.82 5.72
N MET A 34 -2.99 10.97 7.02
CA MET A 34 -1.76 10.48 7.64
C MET A 34 -1.70 8.95 7.65
N VAL A 35 -2.83 8.28 7.91
CA VAL A 35 -2.94 6.82 7.78
C VAL A 35 -2.61 6.39 6.35
N ALA A 36 -3.28 6.97 5.35
CA ALA A 36 -3.04 6.62 3.95
C ALA A 36 -1.59 6.91 3.52
N LEU A 37 -1.07 8.08 3.90
CA LEU A 37 0.29 8.50 3.63
C LEU A 37 1.31 7.52 4.22
N LEU A 38 1.18 7.18 5.50
CA LEU A 38 2.10 6.27 6.17
C LEU A 38 2.03 4.87 5.56
N THR A 39 0.84 4.35 5.25
CA THR A 39 0.69 3.08 4.52
C THR A 39 1.52 3.07 3.25
N ASP A 40 1.40 4.10 2.41
CA ASP A 40 2.18 4.22 1.18
C ASP A 40 3.69 4.42 1.43
N MET A 41 4.07 5.19 2.45
CA MET A 41 5.48 5.35 2.84
C MET A 41 6.12 4.03 3.27
N TYR A 42 5.40 3.19 4.02
CA TYR A 42 5.88 1.86 4.43
C TYR A 42 6.06 0.92 3.23
N ILE A 43 5.11 0.94 2.27
CA ILE A 43 5.21 0.16 1.03
C ILE A 43 6.40 0.66 0.19
N ALA A 44 6.50 1.97 -0.02
CA ALA A 44 7.58 2.58 -0.79
C ALA A 44 8.96 2.32 -0.18
N SER A 45 9.08 2.38 1.15
CA SER A 45 10.34 2.10 1.85
C SER A 45 10.77 0.64 1.70
N SER A 46 9.81 -0.29 1.73
CA SER A 46 10.04 -1.72 1.51
C SER A 46 10.47 -2.06 0.07
N ALA A 47 10.08 -1.23 -0.91
CA ALA A 47 10.38 -1.44 -2.32
C ALA A 47 11.84 -1.16 -2.72
N LYS A 48 12.68 -0.56 -1.85
CA LYS A 48 14.07 -0.19 -2.14
C LYS A 48 14.92 -1.32 -2.75
N ASN A 49 14.70 -2.56 -2.30
CA ASN A 49 15.47 -3.72 -2.76
C ASN A 49 14.83 -4.44 -3.97
N GLN A 50 13.63 -4.03 -4.36
CA GLN A 50 12.88 -4.61 -5.48
C GLN A 50 13.23 -3.90 -6.79
N LYS A 51 13.36 -4.69 -7.86
CA LYS A 51 13.56 -4.15 -9.21
C LYS A 51 12.23 -3.59 -9.72
N ASN A 52 12.25 -2.38 -10.27
CA ASN A 52 11.09 -1.79 -10.94
C ASN A 52 10.90 -2.38 -12.35
N LYS A 53 9.88 -1.91 -13.08
CA LYS A 53 9.56 -2.35 -14.45
C LYS A 53 10.70 -2.16 -15.46
N PHE A 54 11.69 -1.32 -15.15
CA PHE A 54 12.89 -1.08 -15.96
C PHE A 54 14.10 -1.87 -15.47
N LEU A 55 13.90 -2.86 -14.57
CA LEU A 55 14.95 -3.67 -13.94
C LEU A 55 15.95 -2.88 -13.09
N LYS A 56 15.61 -1.64 -12.74
CA LYS A 56 16.43 -0.75 -11.89
C LYS A 56 15.95 -0.82 -10.45
N ARG A 57 16.86 -0.56 -9.51
CA ARG A 57 16.55 -0.39 -8.08
C ARG A 57 16.76 1.07 -7.74
N GLU A 58 15.79 1.66 -7.08
CA GLU A 58 15.91 3.04 -6.61
C GLU A 58 16.14 3.09 -5.11
N LYS A 59 17.01 4.02 -4.68
CA LYS A 59 17.44 4.07 -3.28
C LYS A 59 16.31 4.51 -2.35
N ASN A 60 15.39 5.31 -2.87
CA ASN A 60 14.29 5.88 -2.11
C ASN A 60 13.09 6.07 -3.03
N TYR A 61 11.96 5.45 -2.70
CA TYR A 61 10.69 5.64 -3.40
C TYR A 61 9.72 6.58 -2.64
N VAL A 62 10.09 7.06 -1.45
CA VAL A 62 9.24 7.94 -0.62
C VAL A 62 8.95 9.26 -1.32
N PHE A 63 9.82 9.74 -2.21
CA PHE A 63 9.55 10.96 -2.99
C PHE A 63 8.28 10.85 -3.84
N LEU A 64 7.99 9.66 -4.41
CA LEU A 64 6.77 9.41 -5.17
C LEU A 64 5.52 9.51 -4.29
N VAL A 65 5.66 9.17 -3.01
CA VAL A 65 4.59 9.31 -2.02
C VAL A 65 4.34 10.79 -1.74
N TYR A 66 5.39 11.58 -1.52
CA TYR A 66 5.26 13.02 -1.35
C TYR A 66 4.60 13.71 -2.55
N GLU A 67 4.98 13.33 -3.77
CA GLU A 67 4.33 13.79 -5.00
C GLU A 67 2.84 13.40 -5.03
N LYS A 68 2.50 12.14 -4.74
CA LYS A 68 1.11 11.64 -4.73
C LYS A 68 0.21 12.43 -3.76
N TYR A 69 0.71 12.73 -2.56
CA TYR A 69 -0.07 13.42 -1.52
C TYR A 69 0.08 14.94 -1.55
N LYS A 70 0.89 15.49 -2.47
CA LYS A 70 1.20 16.93 -2.57
C LYS A 70 1.68 17.49 -1.23
N ILE A 71 2.62 16.79 -0.62
CA ILE A 71 3.28 17.20 0.62
C ILE A 71 4.79 17.29 0.41
N ASP A 72 5.47 17.99 1.29
CA ASP A 72 6.93 17.97 1.39
C ASP A 72 7.36 17.32 2.72
N SER A 73 8.67 17.09 2.86
CA SER A 73 9.25 16.50 4.08
C SER A 73 9.00 17.37 5.31
N THR A 74 9.02 18.68 5.18
CA THR A 74 8.81 19.61 6.32
C THR A 74 7.39 19.50 6.86
N ARG A 75 6.38 19.45 5.99
CA ARG A 75 4.97 19.27 6.37
C ARG A 75 4.73 17.90 6.98
N PHE A 76 5.39 16.86 6.44
CA PHE A 76 5.37 15.54 7.06
C PHE A 76 5.97 15.57 8.46
N ASP A 77 7.19 16.08 8.61
CA ASP A 77 7.91 16.11 9.89
C ASP A 77 7.12 16.86 10.97
N ILE A 78 6.60 18.05 10.64
CA ILE A 78 5.75 18.84 11.55
C ILE A 78 4.51 18.05 12.00
N SER A 79 3.85 17.36 11.06
CA SER A 79 2.65 16.59 11.36
C SER A 79 2.97 15.33 12.16
N ASN A 80 4.05 14.63 11.79
CA ASN A 80 4.52 13.44 12.47
C ASN A 80 4.94 13.76 13.90
N THR A 81 5.72 14.82 14.12
CA THR A 81 6.08 15.30 15.47
C THR A 81 4.83 15.60 16.30
N TYR A 82 3.83 16.30 15.74
CA TYR A 82 2.57 16.55 16.44
C TYR A 82 1.88 15.23 16.85
N TYR A 83 1.70 14.29 15.92
CA TYR A 83 1.03 13.03 16.23
C TYR A 83 1.84 12.15 17.20
N THR A 84 3.16 12.05 17.06
CA THR A 84 4.00 11.28 18.00
C THR A 84 3.94 11.79 19.43
N SER A 85 3.60 13.07 19.64
CA SER A 85 3.34 13.63 20.97
C SER A 85 1.97 13.22 21.57
N LYS A 86 1.08 12.65 20.74
CA LYS A 86 -0.27 12.20 21.10
C LYS A 86 -0.34 10.67 21.00
N ILE A 87 0.13 10.01 22.06
CA ILE A 87 0.33 8.54 22.09
C ILE A 87 -0.92 7.77 21.64
N GLU A 88 -2.10 8.11 22.16
CA GLU A 88 -3.35 7.44 21.81
C GLU A 88 -3.71 7.61 20.32
N GLU A 89 -3.68 8.86 19.82
CA GLU A 89 -3.98 9.16 18.42
C GLU A 89 -3.00 8.48 17.46
N TYR A 90 -1.70 8.52 17.77
CA TYR A 90 -0.67 7.90 16.94
C TYR A 90 -0.74 6.38 16.95
N THR A 91 -1.06 5.79 18.11
CA THR A 91 -1.31 4.35 18.21
C THR A 91 -2.47 3.93 17.31
N GLU A 92 -3.56 4.71 17.27
CA GLU A 92 -4.67 4.43 16.36
C GLU A 92 -4.26 4.56 14.88
N ILE A 93 -3.49 5.60 14.53
CA ILE A 93 -2.93 5.76 13.18
C ILE A 93 -2.13 4.51 12.79
N LEU A 94 -1.18 4.09 13.63
CA LEU A 94 -0.33 2.93 13.36
C LEU A 94 -1.11 1.62 13.28
N LYS A 95 -2.13 1.43 14.12
CA LYS A 95 -3.04 0.27 14.05
C LYS A 95 -3.76 0.21 12.70
N LYS A 96 -4.29 1.34 12.23
CA LYS A 96 -4.96 1.44 10.92
C LYS A 96 -3.97 1.21 9.78
N VAL A 97 -2.77 1.80 9.84
CA VAL A 97 -1.70 1.57 8.86
C VAL A 97 -1.36 0.09 8.75
N LYS A 98 -1.16 -0.60 9.89
CA LYS A 98 -0.93 -2.04 9.93
C LYS A 98 -2.09 -2.82 9.32
N SER A 99 -3.33 -2.50 9.71
CA SER A 99 -4.53 -3.16 9.16
C SER A 99 -4.61 -3.03 7.63
N ASN A 100 -4.28 -1.86 7.09
CA ASN A 100 -4.25 -1.64 5.64
C ASN A 100 -3.21 -2.53 4.95
N ILE A 101 -2.00 -2.59 5.51
CA ILE A 101 -0.91 -3.41 4.96
C ILE A 101 -1.25 -4.90 5.05
N ASP A 102 -1.75 -5.37 6.19
CA ASP A 102 -2.15 -6.76 6.40
C ASP A 102 -3.27 -7.16 5.41
N SER A 103 -4.23 -6.25 5.16
CA SER A 103 -5.29 -6.48 4.16
C SER A 103 -4.75 -6.54 2.73
N LEU A 104 -3.82 -5.65 2.37
CA LEU A 104 -3.16 -5.68 1.07
C LEU A 104 -2.34 -6.97 0.88
N GLU A 105 -1.66 -7.45 1.93
CA GLU A 105 -0.93 -8.71 1.88
C GLU A 105 -1.85 -9.89 1.52
N VAL A 106 -3.02 -9.99 2.18
CA VAL A 106 -4.00 -11.04 1.89
C VAL A 106 -4.48 -10.96 0.45
N LEU A 107 -4.88 -9.77 0.00
CA LEU A 107 -5.35 -9.54 -1.38
C LEU A 107 -4.30 -9.97 -2.42
N TYR A 108 -3.06 -9.49 -2.28
CA TYR A 108 -2.00 -9.82 -3.25
C TYR A 108 -1.55 -11.28 -3.14
N ARG A 109 -1.65 -11.92 -1.98
CA ARG A 109 -1.37 -13.35 -1.84
C ARG A 109 -2.40 -14.18 -2.62
N GLU A 110 -3.68 -13.86 -2.47
CA GLU A 110 -4.77 -14.53 -3.20
C GLU A 110 -4.64 -14.32 -4.72
N GLU A 111 -4.36 -13.10 -5.18
CA GLU A 111 -4.10 -12.80 -6.58
C GLU A 111 -2.94 -13.64 -7.15
N ASN A 112 -1.84 -13.76 -6.41
CA ASN A 112 -0.69 -14.57 -6.83
C ASN A 112 -1.04 -16.05 -6.95
N LEU A 113 -1.82 -16.61 -6.02
CA LEU A 113 -2.27 -18.01 -6.07
C LEU A 113 -3.14 -18.30 -7.30
N ILE A 114 -4.02 -17.38 -7.65
CA ILE A 114 -4.86 -17.48 -8.86
C ILE A 114 -3.97 -17.43 -10.11
N GLN A 115 -3.03 -16.48 -10.17
CA GLN A 115 -2.10 -16.36 -11.29
C GLN A 115 -1.26 -17.63 -11.49
N ASP A 116 -0.77 -18.24 -10.41
CA ASP A 116 0.02 -19.47 -10.47
C ASP A 116 -0.83 -20.67 -10.90
N SER A 117 -2.07 -20.75 -10.45
CA SER A 117 -3.04 -21.77 -10.90
C SER A 117 -3.30 -21.64 -12.42
N LEU A 118 -3.49 -20.43 -12.93
CA LEU A 118 -3.70 -20.16 -14.36
C LEU A 118 -2.44 -20.50 -15.18
N LYS A 119 -1.24 -20.17 -14.70
CA LYS A 119 0.02 -20.56 -15.33
C LYS A 119 0.21 -22.08 -15.37
N GLY A 120 -0.19 -22.79 -14.30
CA GLY A 120 -0.18 -24.25 -14.26
C GLY A 120 -1.07 -24.88 -15.33
N LEU A 121 -2.29 -24.33 -15.52
CA LEU A 121 -3.23 -24.78 -16.54
C LEU A 121 -2.72 -24.53 -17.97
N THR A 122 -2.14 -23.36 -18.24
CA THR A 122 -1.56 -23.02 -19.55
C THR A 122 -0.32 -23.86 -19.87
N LYS A 123 0.51 -24.18 -18.88
CA LYS A 123 1.66 -25.08 -19.07
C LYS A 123 1.20 -26.52 -19.34
N LYS A 124 0.18 -27.02 -18.65
CA LYS A 124 -0.41 -28.35 -18.88
C LYS A 124 -1.12 -28.45 -20.24
N SER A 125 -1.75 -27.38 -20.72
CA SER A 125 -2.37 -27.34 -22.05
C SER A 125 -1.33 -27.27 -23.18
N ARG A 126 -0.18 -26.60 -22.96
CA ARG A 126 0.96 -26.62 -23.89
C ARG A 126 1.61 -28.00 -23.98
N ILE A 127 1.82 -28.68 -22.84
CA ILE A 127 2.37 -30.06 -22.83
C ILE A 127 1.43 -31.05 -23.54
N LYS A 128 0.10 -30.86 -23.46
CA LYS A 128 -0.85 -31.67 -24.23
C LYS A 128 -0.92 -31.31 -25.71
N LYS A 129 -0.57 -30.09 -26.13
CA LYS A 129 -0.64 -29.68 -27.54
C LYS A 129 0.45 -30.31 -28.42
N ASP A 130 1.58 -30.72 -27.84
CA ASP A 130 2.66 -31.35 -28.60
C ASP A 130 2.44 -32.86 -28.81
N SER A 131 1.39 -33.44 -28.22
CA SER A 131 1.05 -34.88 -28.34
C SER A 131 -0.36 -35.14 -28.89
N VAL A 132 -1.14 -34.09 -29.16
CA VAL A 132 -2.51 -34.23 -29.66
C VAL A 132 -2.50 -33.96 -31.15
N ARG A 133 -2.62 -35.07 -31.90
CA ARG A 133 -3.05 -35.14 -33.29
C ARG A 133 -4.17 -34.11 -33.51
N LYS A 134 -4.09 -33.40 -34.63
CA LYS A 134 -5.02 -32.35 -35.09
C LYS A 134 -6.46 -32.91 -35.17
N GLU A 135 -7.15 -33.00 -34.05
CA GLU A 135 -8.60 -33.16 -33.99
C GLU A 135 -9.18 -31.79 -33.69
N GLU A 136 -9.85 -31.26 -34.70
CA GLU A 136 -10.53 -29.99 -34.74
C GLU A 136 -11.58 -29.97 -33.62
N ILE A 137 -11.27 -29.28 -32.52
CA ILE A 137 -12.23 -29.07 -31.44
C ILE A 137 -13.23 -28.05 -31.97
N GLU A 138 -14.40 -28.53 -32.38
CA GLU A 138 -15.57 -27.70 -32.68
C GLU A 138 -15.75 -26.68 -31.56
N LEU A 139 -15.66 -25.41 -31.94
CA LEU A 139 -16.09 -24.28 -31.13
C LEU A 139 -17.58 -24.49 -30.88
N ARG A 140 -17.96 -25.08 -29.74
CA ARG A 140 -19.35 -25.09 -29.31
C ARG A 140 -19.78 -23.64 -29.21
N GLU A 141 -20.63 -23.24 -30.16
CA GLU A 141 -21.24 -21.93 -30.25
C GLU A 141 -21.81 -21.57 -28.88
N ILE A 142 -21.35 -20.45 -28.32
CA ILE A 142 -21.95 -19.90 -27.12
C ILE A 142 -23.39 -19.54 -27.51
N PRO A 143 -24.41 -20.11 -26.85
CA PRO A 143 -25.79 -19.87 -27.27
C PRO A 143 -26.08 -18.37 -27.20
N GLU A 144 -26.60 -17.80 -28.29
CA GLU A 144 -26.82 -16.36 -28.49
C GLU A 144 -27.51 -15.68 -27.30
N ARG A 145 -28.39 -16.40 -26.60
CA ARG A 145 -29.07 -15.93 -25.38
C ARG A 145 -28.11 -15.45 -24.28
N LEU A 146 -26.95 -16.10 -24.12
CA LEU A 146 -25.96 -15.71 -23.11
C LEU A 146 -25.19 -14.44 -23.52
N ILE A 147 -25.12 -14.15 -24.81
CA ILE A 147 -24.54 -12.91 -25.33
C ILE A 147 -25.52 -11.77 -25.08
N GLU A 148 -26.80 -11.97 -25.40
CA GLU A 148 -27.88 -11.00 -25.17
C GLU A 148 -28.03 -10.65 -23.67
N GLU A 149 -28.05 -11.63 -22.77
CA GLU A 149 -28.12 -11.37 -21.32
C GLU A 149 -26.94 -10.53 -20.82
N LYS A 150 -25.74 -10.75 -21.38
CA LYS A 150 -24.53 -10.05 -20.96
C LYS A 150 -24.50 -8.61 -21.48
N GLU A 151 -24.99 -8.38 -22.69
CA GLU A 151 -25.14 -7.04 -23.27
C GLU A 151 -26.20 -6.22 -22.52
N GLU A 152 -27.31 -6.84 -22.13
CA GLU A 152 -28.34 -6.19 -21.32
C GLU A 152 -27.82 -5.78 -19.94
N MET A 153 -27.03 -6.67 -19.30
CA MET A 153 -26.38 -6.37 -18.01
C MET A 153 -25.34 -5.24 -18.10
N LEU A 154 -24.62 -5.13 -19.23
CA LEU A 154 -23.63 -4.08 -19.43
C LEU A 154 -24.31 -2.72 -19.66
N ASN A 155 -25.40 -2.70 -20.43
CA ASN A 155 -26.16 -1.48 -20.71
C ASN A 155 -26.88 -0.95 -19.45
N LYS A 156 -27.42 -1.81 -18.59
CA LYS A 156 -27.99 -1.39 -17.29
C LYS A 156 -26.95 -0.73 -16.38
N LYS A 157 -25.74 -1.30 -16.30
CA LYS A 157 -24.63 -0.72 -15.52
C LYS A 157 -24.15 0.63 -16.08
N ALA A 158 -24.12 0.79 -17.40
CA ALA A 158 -23.75 2.07 -18.02
C ALA A 158 -24.80 3.18 -17.77
N LEU A 159 -26.08 2.82 -17.68
CA LEU A 159 -27.18 3.75 -17.36
C LEU A 159 -27.16 4.23 -15.91
N ASP A 160 -26.78 3.36 -14.96
CA ASP A 160 -26.66 3.72 -13.54
C ASP A 160 -25.47 4.65 -13.26
N VAL A 161 -24.40 4.55 -14.05
CA VAL A 161 -23.24 5.44 -13.97
C VAL A 161 -23.56 6.84 -14.51
N LYS A 162 -24.46 6.95 -15.48
CA LYS A 162 -24.81 8.24 -16.13
C LYS A 162 -25.88 9.03 -15.36
N LYS A 163 -26.53 8.42 -14.36
CA LYS A 163 -27.53 9.05 -13.48
C LYS A 163 -26.97 9.57 -12.15
N ARG A 164 -25.67 9.44 -11.90
CA ARG A 164 -24.97 10.00 -10.74
C ARG A 164 -24.14 11.22 -11.11
#